data_AF-A0AAW0ML47-F1
#
_entry.id   AF-A0AAW0ML47-F1
#
_cell.length_a   1.000
_cell.length_b   1.000
_cell.length_c   1.000
_cell.angle_alpha   90.00
_cell.angle_beta   90.00
_cell.angle_gamma   90.00
#
_symmetry.space_group_name_H-M   'P 1'
#
loop_
_entity.id
_entity.type
_entity.pdbx_description
1 polymer ?
#
loop_
_entity_poly.entity_id
_entity_poly.type
_entity_poly.pdbx_seq_one_letter_code
_entity_poly.pdbx_strand_id
1 'polypeptide(L)'
;MELNSTKTSSSALLNCGEERGFSEKFLLKPKPSRPQIERVPRSSVLERLQSFLPQMAAANQKLQREIEAGSAEHFDIENVDEAQRVIEMDVALVELDETHSSSEEESEDSDSDSHSDEETQVTENNLRLPGHNKRKADIHILQESGE
;
A
#
# COMPACT_ATOMS: atom_id res chain seq x y z
N MET A 1 -48.58 9.29 -48.74
CA MET A 1 -47.21 8.87 -49.06
C MET A 1 -46.82 7.86 -48.01
N GLU A 2 -46.79 6.57 -48.36
CA GLU A 2 -46.38 5.50 -47.44
C GLU A 2 -45.05 4.93 -47.93
N LEU A 3 -44.01 5.05 -47.11
CA LEU A 3 -42.67 4.58 -47.40
C LEU A 3 -42.48 3.18 -46.79
N ASN A 4 -42.81 2.15 -47.57
CA ASN A 4 -42.54 0.77 -47.20
C ASN A 4 -41.05 0.47 -47.37
N SER A 5 -40.30 0.50 -46.27
CA SER A 5 -38.88 0.15 -46.26
C SER A 5 -38.73 -1.36 -46.18
N THR A 6 -38.65 -2.06 -47.31
CA THR A 6 -38.28 -3.47 -47.33
C THR A 6 -36.79 -3.60 -46.97
N LYS A 7 -36.50 -4.01 -45.73
CA LYS A 7 -35.13 -4.35 -45.32
C LYS A 7 -34.65 -5.54 -46.15
N THR A 8 -33.79 -5.29 -47.12
CA THR A 8 -33.02 -6.32 -47.83
C THR A 8 -31.88 -6.80 -46.92
N SER A 9 -32.21 -7.69 -45.99
CA SER A 9 -31.20 -8.36 -45.16
C SER A 9 -30.57 -9.48 -45.97
N SER A 10 -29.32 -9.32 -46.40
CA SER A 10 -28.57 -10.35 -47.12
C SER A 10 -28.18 -11.50 -46.18
N SER A 11 -28.92 -12.61 -46.22
CA SER A 11 -28.61 -13.84 -45.47
C SER A 11 -27.21 -14.39 -45.77
N ALA A 12 -26.68 -14.11 -46.97
CA ALA A 12 -25.31 -14.48 -47.36
C ALA A 12 -24.21 -13.85 -46.47
N LEU A 13 -24.45 -12.66 -45.90
CA LEU A 13 -23.49 -12.00 -45.01
C LEU A 13 -23.57 -12.52 -43.56
N LEU A 14 -24.70 -13.12 -43.18
CA LEU A 14 -24.89 -13.72 -41.86
C LEU A 14 -24.21 -15.09 -41.74
N ASN A 15 -23.98 -15.78 -42.87
CA ASN A 15 -23.31 -17.08 -42.92
C ASN A 15 -21.78 -16.98 -43.16
N CYS A 16 -21.20 -15.77 -43.15
CA CYS A 16 -19.76 -15.56 -43.25
C CYS A 16 -19.05 -15.99 -41.95
N GLY A 17 -18.82 -17.29 -41.79
CA GLY A 17 -18.10 -17.84 -40.65
C GLY A 17 -18.15 -19.35 -40.52
N GLU A 18 -19.07 -20.01 -41.24
CA GLU A 18 -19.28 -21.46 -41.13
C GLU A 18 -18.44 -22.26 -42.16
N GLU A 19 -17.96 -21.62 -43.22
CA GLU A 19 -17.12 -22.28 -44.22
C GLU A 19 -15.63 -22.15 -43.93
N ARG A 20 -14.98 -23.31 -43.74
CA ARG A 20 -13.53 -23.52 -43.55
C ARG A 20 -12.62 -22.98 -44.67
N GLY A 21 -13.17 -22.33 -45.71
CA GLY A 21 -12.44 -21.88 -46.90
C GLY A 21 -12.01 -20.41 -46.92
N PHE A 22 -12.47 -19.57 -45.99
CA PHE A 22 -12.09 -18.14 -45.99
C PHE A 22 -10.65 -17.90 -45.51
N SER A 23 -10.13 -18.72 -44.59
CA SER A 23 -8.75 -18.56 -44.11
C SER A 23 -7.70 -18.89 -45.16
N GLU A 24 -7.98 -19.85 -46.05
CA GLU A 24 -7.05 -20.33 -47.08
C GLU A 24 -6.92 -19.35 -48.25
N LYS A 25 -8.04 -18.76 -48.70
CA LYS A 25 -8.04 -17.81 -49.84
C LYS A 25 -7.35 -16.48 -49.54
N PHE A 26 -7.30 -16.08 -48.27
CA PHE A 26 -6.71 -14.82 -47.83
C PHE A 26 -5.36 -14.99 -47.12
N LEU A 27 -4.77 -16.19 -47.12
CA LEU A 27 -3.52 -16.51 -46.39
C LEU A 27 -3.55 -16.03 -44.93
N LEU A 28 -4.74 -15.98 -44.33
CA LEU A 28 -4.92 -15.59 -42.93
C LEU A 28 -4.42 -16.75 -42.08
N LYS A 29 -3.32 -16.53 -41.36
CA LYS A 29 -2.86 -17.49 -40.35
C LYS A 29 -4.05 -17.81 -39.42
N PRO A 30 -4.31 -19.09 -39.10
CA PRO A 30 -5.40 -19.46 -38.19
C PRO A 30 -5.26 -18.63 -36.92
N LYS A 31 -6.36 -18.00 -36.49
CA LYS A 31 -6.36 -17.10 -35.33
C LYS A 31 -5.72 -17.86 -34.16
N PRO A 32 -4.68 -17.32 -33.50
CA PRO A 32 -4.18 -17.92 -32.27
C PRO A 32 -5.36 -18.04 -31.31
N SER A 33 -5.43 -19.14 -30.56
CA SER A 33 -6.45 -19.32 -29.53
C SER A 33 -6.55 -18.04 -28.70
N ARG A 34 -7.77 -17.59 -28.42
CA ARG A 34 -7.98 -16.38 -27.62
C ARG A 34 -7.11 -16.47 -26.36
N PRO A 35 -6.31 -15.44 -26.04
CA PRO A 35 -5.53 -15.46 -24.82
C PRO A 35 -6.47 -15.70 -23.65
N GLN A 36 -6.12 -16.68 -22.81
CA GLN A 36 -6.87 -17.00 -21.62
C GLN A 36 -6.60 -15.89 -20.61
N ILE A 37 -7.54 -14.95 -20.49
CA ILE A 37 -7.45 -13.84 -19.54
C ILE A 37 -8.16 -14.30 -18.28
N GLU A 38 -7.38 -14.54 -17.23
CA GLU A 38 -7.90 -14.83 -15.90
C GLU A 38 -7.82 -13.58 -15.01
N ARG A 39 -8.72 -13.50 -14.03
CA ARG A 39 -8.69 -12.39 -13.08
C ARG A 39 -7.51 -12.59 -12.14
N VAL A 40 -6.69 -11.55 -12.01
CA VAL A 40 -5.62 -11.52 -11.02
C VAL A 40 -6.24 -11.67 -9.62
N PRO A 41 -5.69 -12.55 -8.75
CA PRO A 41 -6.15 -12.69 -7.38
C PRO A 41 -5.95 -11.37 -6.60
N ARG A 42 -6.77 -11.17 -5.56
CA ARG A 42 -6.62 -10.00 -4.68
C ARG A 42 -5.34 -10.13 -3.86
N SER A 43 -4.70 -9.01 -3.54
CA SER A 43 -3.53 -9.05 -2.66
C SER A 43 -3.94 -9.34 -1.21
N SER A 44 -3.13 -10.15 -0.53
CA SER A 44 -3.30 -10.52 0.88
C SER A 44 -3.36 -9.30 1.81
N VAL A 45 -2.56 -8.28 1.51
CA VAL A 45 -2.54 -7.00 2.25
C VAL A 45 -3.89 -6.27 2.15
N LEU A 46 -4.48 -6.19 0.95
CA LEU A 46 -5.76 -5.52 0.76
C LEU A 46 -6.91 -6.26 1.45
N GLU A 47 -6.85 -7.60 1.49
CA GLU A 47 -7.80 -8.42 2.24
C GLU A 47 -7.71 -8.17 3.76
N ARG A 48 -6.50 -8.05 4.30
CA ARG A 48 -6.30 -7.71 5.73
C ARG A 48 -6.78 -6.30 6.06
N LEU A 49 -6.52 -5.33 5.20
CA LEU A 49 -7.02 -3.96 5.39
C LEU A 49 -8.56 -3.92 5.38
N GLN A 50 -9.20 -4.74 4.56
CA GLN A 50 -10.66 -4.81 4.50
C GLN A 50 -11.27 -5.24 5.85
N SER A 51 -10.61 -6.14 6.59
CA SER A 51 -11.09 -6.57 7.92
C SER A 51 -10.62 -5.66 9.06
N PHE A 52 -9.47 -4.99 8.91
CA PHE A 52 -8.88 -4.13 9.94
C PHE A 52 -9.58 -2.76 10.07
N LEU A 53 -9.86 -2.09 8.96
CA LEU A 53 -10.41 -0.72 8.99
C LEU A 53 -11.75 -0.62 9.77
N PRO A 54 -12.70 -1.57 9.65
CA PRO A 54 -13.91 -1.55 10.48
C PRO A 54 -13.62 -1.67 11.98
N GLN A 55 -12.65 -2.51 12.37
CA GLN A 55 -12.27 -2.70 13.78
C GLN A 55 -11.63 -1.43 14.35
N MET A 56 -10.72 -0.82 13.60
CA MET A 56 -10.09 0.46 13.96
C MET A 56 -11.13 1.57 14.08
N ALA A 57 -12.08 1.66 13.13
CA ALA A 57 -13.16 2.64 13.21
C ALA A 57 -14.03 2.46 14.47
N ALA A 58 -14.38 1.22 14.81
CA ALA A 58 -15.13 0.92 16.02
C ALA A 58 -14.35 1.26 17.30
N ALA A 59 -13.04 0.97 17.33
CA ALA A 59 -12.15 1.35 18.43
C ALA A 59 -12.06 2.87 18.59
N ASN A 60 -11.91 3.63 17.49
CA ASN A 60 -11.88 5.08 17.53
C ASN A 60 -13.19 5.67 18.06
N GLN A 61 -14.34 5.14 17.64
CA GLN A 61 -15.64 5.59 18.16
C GLN A 61 -15.83 5.24 19.64
N LYS A 62 -15.27 4.12 20.09
CA LYS A 62 -15.27 3.75 21.52
C LYS A 62 -14.41 4.73 22.31
N LEU A 63 -13.20 5.01 21.85
CA LEU A 63 -12.28 5.97 22.45
C LEU A 63 -12.93 7.36 22.57
N GLN A 64 -13.56 7.85 21.50
CA GLN A 64 -14.27 9.14 21.52
C GLN A 64 -15.38 9.17 22.59
N ARG A 65 -16.19 8.12 22.69
CA ARG A 65 -17.24 8.02 23.71
C ARG A 65 -16.67 7.98 25.14
N GLU A 66 -15.54 7.32 25.34
CA GLU A 66 -14.88 7.25 26.65
C GLU A 66 -14.27 8.61 27.05
N ILE A 67 -13.69 9.34 26.08
CA ILE A 67 -13.22 10.71 26.27
C ILE A 67 -14.38 11.65 26.60
N GLU A 68 -15.52 11.53 25.90
CA GLU A 68 -16.71 12.34 26.15
C GLU A 68 -17.39 12.02 27.50
N ALA A 69 -17.34 10.75 27.94
CA ALA A 69 -17.99 10.31 29.17
C ALA A 69 -17.12 10.49 30.43
N GLY A 70 -15.81 10.56 30.30
CA GLY A 70 -14.84 10.65 31.39
C GLY A 70 -14.03 11.95 31.39
N SER A 71 -12.96 12.00 32.20
CA SER A 71 -11.97 13.07 32.11
C SER A 71 -11.03 12.80 30.93
N ALA A 72 -10.98 13.75 29.99
CA ALA A 72 -10.04 13.72 28.86
C ALA A 72 -8.58 13.59 29.32
N GLU A 73 -8.28 14.04 30.54
CA GLU A 73 -6.98 13.97 31.21
C GLU A 73 -6.42 12.55 31.35
N HIS A 74 -7.28 11.52 31.44
CA HIS A 74 -6.82 10.12 31.48
C HIS A 74 -6.25 9.63 30.15
N PHE A 75 -6.65 10.28 29.04
CA PHE A 75 -6.24 9.95 27.69
C PHE A 75 -5.20 10.94 27.14
N ASP A 76 -4.73 11.87 27.98
CA ASP A 76 -3.68 12.82 27.62
C ASP A 76 -2.30 12.14 27.69
N ILE A 77 -1.69 11.98 26.52
CA ILE A 77 -0.36 11.36 26.39
C ILE A 77 0.78 12.26 26.87
N GLU A 78 0.51 13.55 27.06
CA GLU A 78 1.52 14.52 27.54
C GLU A 78 1.52 14.63 29.07
N ASN A 79 0.51 14.08 29.76
CA ASN A 79 0.41 14.12 31.20
C ASN A 79 1.40 13.14 31.86
N VAL A 80 2.57 13.67 32.26
CA VAL A 80 3.67 12.91 32.87
C VAL A 80 3.95 13.31 34.33
N ASP A 81 3.09 14.12 34.95
CA ASP A 81 3.34 14.75 36.25
C ASP A 81 3.45 13.73 37.40
N GLU A 82 2.71 12.62 37.32
CA GLU A 82 2.68 11.56 38.35
C GLU A 82 3.47 10.30 37.95
N ALA A 83 4.08 10.28 36.76
CA ALA A 83 4.71 9.09 36.19
C ALA A 83 6.25 9.07 36.34
N GLN A 84 6.83 7.87 36.26
CA GLN A 84 8.29 7.72 36.17
C GLN A 84 8.80 8.18 34.81
N ARG A 85 10.02 8.70 34.75
CA ARG A 85 10.70 9.09 33.50
C ARG A 85 11.22 7.86 32.74
N VAL A 86 10.32 6.97 32.36
CA VAL A 86 10.59 5.75 31.60
C VAL A 86 9.66 5.74 30.39
N ILE A 87 10.21 5.40 29.22
CA ILE A 87 9.43 5.25 27.98
C ILE A 87 9.17 3.76 27.78
N GLU A 88 7.93 3.34 27.98
CA GLU A 88 7.46 1.99 27.64
C GLU A 88 7.09 1.95 26.16
N MET A 89 7.61 0.97 25.42
CA MET A 89 7.32 0.77 24.01
C MET A 89 6.74 -0.61 23.77
N ASP A 90 5.44 -0.66 23.49
CA ASP A 90 4.76 -1.88 23.02
C ASP A 90 4.97 -2.05 21.51
N VAL A 91 6.01 -2.80 21.14
CA VAL A 91 6.34 -3.06 19.73
C VAL A 91 5.70 -4.37 19.27
N ALA A 92 4.68 -4.28 18.40
CA ALA A 92 4.08 -5.44 17.77
C ALA A 92 4.77 -5.75 16.42
N LEU A 93 5.51 -6.86 16.37
CA LEU A 93 6.04 -7.40 15.12
C LEU A 93 4.93 -8.19 14.42
N VAL A 94 4.45 -7.68 13.28
CA VAL A 94 3.57 -8.44 12.40
C VAL A 94 4.46 -9.07 11.34
N GLU A 95 4.58 -10.40 11.39
CA GLU A 95 5.10 -11.18 10.27
C GLU A 95 4.15 -10.99 9.09
N LEU A 96 4.61 -10.25 8.08
CA LEU A 96 3.93 -10.22 6.80
C LEU A 96 4.34 -11.51 6.11
N ASP A 97 3.43 -12.47 6.00
CA ASP A 97 3.65 -13.67 5.20
C ASP A 97 3.94 -13.23 3.76
N GLU A 98 5.22 -13.03 3.45
CA GLU A 98 5.72 -12.87 2.11
C GLU A 98 5.50 -14.20 1.41
N THR A 99 4.35 -14.38 0.79
CA THR A 99 4.19 -15.44 -0.21
C THR A 99 5.28 -15.19 -1.26
N HIS A 100 6.35 -15.97 -1.18
CA HIS A 100 7.61 -15.85 -1.91
C HIS A 100 7.45 -15.22 -3.29
N SER A 101 7.74 -13.92 -3.40
CA SER A 101 8.30 -13.41 -4.65
C SER A 101 9.78 -13.79 -4.58
N SER A 102 10.19 -14.74 -5.41
CA SER A 102 11.60 -15.10 -5.59
C SER A 102 12.35 -13.92 -6.20
N SER A 103 12.60 -12.89 -5.42
CA SER A 103 13.61 -11.87 -5.68
C SER A 103 14.68 -12.08 -4.63
N GLU A 104 15.83 -12.54 -5.09
CA GLU A 104 17.08 -12.57 -4.33
C GLU A 104 17.41 -11.11 -3.95
N GLU A 105 16.92 -10.65 -2.81
CA GLU A 105 17.39 -9.41 -2.20
C GLU A 105 18.29 -9.82 -1.05
N GLU A 106 19.59 -9.69 -1.35
CA GLU A 106 20.73 -9.97 -0.49
C GLU A 106 20.50 -9.45 0.93
N SER A 107 20.48 -10.37 1.89
CA SER A 107 20.60 -10.04 3.31
C SER A 107 22.00 -9.47 3.55
N GLU A 108 22.15 -8.15 3.56
CA GLU A 108 23.36 -7.49 4.04
C GLU A 108 23.44 -7.73 5.56
N ASP A 109 24.35 -8.63 5.95
CA ASP A 109 24.73 -8.94 7.32
C ASP A 109 25.06 -7.63 8.05
N SER A 110 24.25 -7.26 9.04
CA SER A 110 24.53 -6.10 9.87
C SER A 110 25.49 -6.55 10.96
N ASP A 111 26.79 -6.31 10.75
CA ASP A 111 27.85 -6.54 11.72
C ASP A 111 27.43 -5.97 13.09
N SER A 112 27.20 -6.86 14.05
CA SER A 112 26.90 -6.52 15.44
C SER A 112 28.16 -5.97 16.10
N ASP A 113 28.38 -4.66 15.96
CA ASP A 113 29.38 -3.95 16.74
C ASP A 113 28.94 -3.96 18.22
N SER A 114 29.56 -4.85 18.99
CA SER A 114 29.46 -4.94 20.45
C SER A 114 29.77 -3.58 21.08
N HIS A 115 28.74 -2.81 21.41
CA HIS A 115 28.88 -1.57 22.15
C HIS A 115 29.10 -1.87 23.64
N SER A 116 30.28 -1.51 24.11
CA SER A 116 30.63 -1.46 25.53
C SER A 116 29.71 -0.44 26.21
N ASP A 117 28.90 -0.89 27.16
CA ASP A 117 28.01 -0.08 27.99
C ASP A 117 28.82 0.85 28.91
N GLU A 118 29.34 1.95 28.37
CA GLU A 118 29.75 3.08 29.20
C GLU A 118 28.57 4.05 29.30
N GLU A 119 28.04 4.19 30.52
CA GLU A 119 26.94 5.09 30.87
C GLU A 119 27.34 6.56 30.65
N THR A 120 27.21 7.00 29.40
CA THR A 120 27.41 8.40 29.03
C THR A 120 26.07 9.02 28.69
N GLN A 121 25.83 10.21 29.23
CA GLN A 121 24.60 10.95 29.04
C GLN A 121 24.40 11.28 27.55
N VAL A 122 23.31 10.80 26.97
CA VAL A 122 22.97 11.06 25.56
C VAL A 122 22.68 12.55 25.36
N THR A 123 23.52 13.22 24.59
CA THR A 123 23.33 14.62 24.16
C THR A 123 23.04 14.69 22.67
N GLU A 124 22.52 15.82 22.19
CA GLU A 124 22.22 16.06 20.76
C GLU A 124 23.40 15.76 19.82
N ASN A 125 24.63 15.86 20.33
CA ASN A 125 25.86 15.62 19.60
C ASN A 125 26.28 14.14 19.55
N ASN A 126 25.63 13.26 20.31
CA ASN A 126 25.99 11.82 20.43
C ASN A 126 24.87 10.87 19.96
N LEU A 127 23.74 11.40 19.50
CA LEU A 127 22.66 10.61 18.90
C LEU A 127 23.12 10.05 17.53
N ARG A 128 23.46 8.77 17.49
CA ARG A 128 23.75 8.06 16.24
C ARG A 128 22.44 7.61 15.58
N LEU A 129 21.95 8.39 14.63
CA LEU A 129 20.84 7.98 13.77
C LEU A 129 21.36 7.07 12.64
N PRO A 130 20.66 5.95 12.35
CA PRO A 130 20.93 5.16 11.15
C PRO A 130 20.84 6.06 9.89
N GLY A 131 21.85 6.01 9.02
CA GLY A 131 21.88 6.79 7.79
C GLY A 131 22.43 8.22 7.89
N HIS A 132 23.08 8.60 9.01
CA HIS A 132 23.85 9.84 9.10
C HIS A 132 25.10 9.78 8.17
N ASN A 133 24.87 10.09 6.91
CA ASN A 133 25.93 10.50 5.98
C ASN A 133 26.07 12.02 6.15
N LYS A 134 27.30 12.55 6.25
CA LYS A 134 27.61 13.97 6.53
C LYS A 134 27.20 14.95 5.42
N ARG A 135 25.98 14.86 4.88
CA ARG A 135 25.43 15.83 3.92
C ARG A 135 24.61 16.86 4.69
N LYS A 136 25.13 18.08 4.81
CA LYS A 136 24.40 19.22 5.36
C LYS A 136 23.26 19.54 4.39
N ALA A 137 22.02 19.55 4.86
CA ALA A 137 20.90 20.08 4.09
C ALA A 137 21.00 21.60 4.05
N ASP A 138 20.91 22.19 2.85
CA ASP A 138 20.96 23.64 2.65
C ASP A 138 19.53 24.20 2.72
N ILE A 139 19.10 24.60 3.92
CA ILE A 139 17.75 25.10 4.17
C ILE A 139 17.80 26.62 4.21
N HIS A 140 17.20 27.27 3.20
CA HIS A 140 17.02 28.72 3.18
C HIS A 140 15.60 29.11 3.60
N ILE A 141 15.51 30.02 4.59
CA ILE A 141 14.26 30.65 4.98
C ILE A 141 13.99 31.80 4.01
N LEU A 142 12.96 31.68 3.17
CA LEU A 142 12.48 32.83 2.39
C LEU A 142 11.68 33.75 3.32
N GLN A 143 12.18 34.96 3.53
CA GLN A 143 11.36 36.03 4.10
C GLN A 143 10.30 36.41 3.07
N GLU A 144 9.04 36.31 3.47
CA GLU A 144 7.92 36.86 2.70
C GLU A 144 7.99 38.39 2.81
N SER A 145 8.35 39.03 1.70
CA SER A 145 8.27 40.48 1.56
C SER A 145 6.80 40.86 1.65
N GLY A 146 6.41 41.47 2.76
CA GLY A 146 5.05 42.00 2.92
C GLY A 146 4.74 43.11 1.90
N GLU A 147 3.56 43.02 1.31
CA GLU A 147 2.72 44.14 0.88
C GLU A 147 1.32 43.95 1.46
#